data_AF-A0A5P9CR64-F1
#
_entry.id   AF-A0A5P9CR64-F1
#
_cell.length_a   1.000
_cell.length_b   1.000
_cell.length_c   1.000
_cell.angle_alpha   90.00
_cell.angle_beta   90.00
_cell.angle_gamma   90.00
#
_symmetry.space_group_name_H-M   'P 1'
#
loop_
_entity.id
_entity.type
_entity.pdbx_description
1 polymer ?
#
loop_
_entity_poly.entity_id
_entity_poly.type
_entity_poly.pdbx_seq_one_letter_code
_entity_poly.pdbx_strand_id
1 'polypeptide(L)'
;MLGSGLCGEVRRDLSHEGFVLKSFNRFANEIAQKECSLFTRIYGEGSAEVIEEADGLYLRMLEVPGVSLDKCDPSELPDNARELFFQMISDLNDVGMIHGDLHSGNIMFDKDSNRFWPIDLSNAYDSYYESSSYGRAVMDIDNEKRFRQIMRKLGA
;
A
#
# COMPACT_ATOMS: atom_id res chain seq x y z
N MET A 1 11.80 13.16 5.50
CA MET A 1 11.65 11.71 5.41
C MET A 1 10.32 11.31 6.05
N LEU A 2 9.45 10.63 5.30
CA LEU A 2 8.15 10.11 5.78
C LEU A 2 8.23 8.60 6.09
N GLY A 3 9.09 7.87 5.37
CA GLY A 3 9.35 6.45 5.59
C GLY A 3 10.57 5.98 4.80
N SER A 4 11.07 4.79 5.13
CA SER A 4 12.18 4.13 4.44
C SER A 4 11.95 2.62 4.43
N GLY A 5 12.10 1.98 3.27
CA GLY A 5 11.90 0.54 3.10
C GLY A 5 12.98 -0.10 2.21
N LEU A 6 12.79 -1.38 1.88
CA LEU A 6 13.72 -2.16 1.04
C LEU A 6 13.89 -1.59 -0.38
N CYS A 7 12.86 -0.89 -0.88
CA CYS A 7 12.86 -0.32 -2.22
C CYS A 7 13.31 1.16 -2.28
N GLY A 8 13.50 1.83 -1.14
CA GLY A 8 14.00 3.21 -1.08
C GLY A 8 13.41 4.08 0.02
N GLU A 9 13.66 5.38 -0.06
CA GLU A 9 13.17 6.40 0.88
C GLU A 9 11.94 7.11 0.29
N VAL A 10 10.94 7.39 1.14
CA VAL A 10 9.79 8.22 0.79
C VAL A 10 9.92 9.59 1.46
N ARG A 11 9.81 10.66 0.66
CA ARG A 11 9.87 12.05 1.11
C ARG A 11 8.81 12.90 0.41
N ARG A 12 8.40 14.02 1.01
CA ARG A 12 7.51 14.98 0.33
C ARG A 12 8.18 15.56 -0.92
N ASP A 13 7.39 15.77 -1.96
CA ASP A 13 7.81 16.56 -3.11
C ASP A 13 7.63 18.05 -2.81
N LEU A 14 8.74 18.76 -2.61
CA LEU A 14 8.69 20.20 -2.30
C LEU A 14 8.24 21.06 -3.49
N SER A 15 8.23 20.50 -4.70
CA SER A 15 7.79 21.17 -5.92
C SER A 15 6.34 20.86 -6.30
N HIS A 16 5.73 19.82 -5.69
CA HIS A 16 4.37 19.39 -5.96
C HIS A 16 3.65 19.12 -4.63
N GLU A 17 2.93 20.13 -4.13
CA GLU A 17 2.17 20.02 -2.89
C GLU A 17 1.13 18.88 -2.98
N GLY A 18 1.04 18.07 -1.92
CA GLY A 18 0.18 16.89 -1.89
C GLY A 18 0.78 15.65 -2.55
N PHE A 19 2.04 15.68 -2.97
CA PHE A 19 2.76 14.53 -3.53
C PHE A 19 3.99 14.14 -2.69
N VAL A 20 4.36 12.88 -2.80
CA VAL A 20 5.58 12.29 -2.26
C VAL A 20 6.41 11.65 -3.38
N LEU A 21 7.71 11.53 -3.13
CA LEU A 21 8.69 10.86 -3.97
C LEU A 21 9.19 9.62 -3.24
N LYS A 22 9.05 8.46 -3.87
CA LYS A 22 9.73 7.21 -3.48
C LYS A 22 10.93 7.00 -4.40
N SER A 23 12.14 6.97 -3.84
CA SER A 23 13.34 6.69 -4.62
C SER A 23 13.43 5.21 -4.96
N PHE A 24 13.95 4.91 -6.14
CA PHE A 24 14.27 3.56 -6.58
C PHE A 24 15.72 3.50 -7.02
N ASN A 25 16.32 2.30 -6.96
CA ASN A 25 17.56 2.06 -7.70
C ASN A 25 17.28 2.25 -9.20
N ARG A 26 18.22 2.87 -9.94
CA ARG A 26 18.09 3.14 -11.38
C ARG A 26 17.75 1.89 -12.21
N PHE A 27 18.14 0.70 -11.76
CA PHE A 27 17.85 -0.56 -12.44
C PHE A 27 16.45 -1.12 -12.15
N ALA A 28 15.64 -0.45 -11.33
CA ALA A 28 14.32 -0.89 -10.91
C ALA A 28 13.18 -0.20 -11.70
N ASN A 29 13.42 0.25 -12.93
CA ASN A 29 12.41 0.94 -13.75
C ASN A 29 11.14 0.09 -13.92
N GLU A 30 11.27 -1.20 -14.21
CA GLU A 30 10.09 -2.08 -14.31
C GLU A 30 9.30 -2.20 -13.01
N ILE A 31 9.96 -2.17 -11.85
CA ILE A 31 9.30 -2.23 -10.54
C ILE A 31 8.55 -0.92 -10.29
N ALA A 32 9.20 0.22 -10.53
CA ALA A 32 8.60 1.54 -10.37
C ALA A 32 7.38 1.72 -11.31
N GLN A 33 7.48 1.26 -12.56
CA GLN A 33 6.37 1.32 -13.53
C GLN A 33 5.20 0.42 -13.12
N LYS A 34 5.47 -0.77 -12.59
CA LYS A 34 4.43 -1.66 -12.05
C LYS A 34 3.72 -1.01 -10.87
N GLU A 35 4.47 -0.48 -9.90
CA GLU A 35 3.88 0.20 -8.74
C GLU A 35 3.09 1.45 -9.16
N CYS A 36 3.62 2.25 -10.09
CA CYS A 36 2.92 3.40 -10.67
C CYS A 36 1.57 3.01 -11.29
N SER A 37 1.55 1.91 -12.05
CA SER A 37 0.33 1.42 -12.71
C SER A 37 -0.71 0.95 -11.69
N LEU A 38 -0.28 0.27 -10.62
CA LEU A 38 -1.15 -0.15 -9.54
C LEU A 38 -1.70 1.04 -8.74
N PHE A 39 -0.84 2.01 -8.43
CA PHE A 39 -1.24 3.22 -7.71
C PHE A 39 -2.27 4.02 -8.52
N THR A 40 -2.01 4.22 -9.81
CA THR A 40 -2.94 4.88 -10.75
C THR A 40 -4.29 4.17 -10.83
N ARG A 41 -4.29 2.82 -10.78
CA ARG A 41 -5.53 2.03 -10.79
C ARG A 41 -6.39 2.25 -9.56
N ILE A 42 -5.78 2.46 -8.39
CA ILE A 42 -6.48 2.64 -7.11
C ILE A 42 -6.88 4.09 -6.88
N TYR A 43 -5.97 5.02 -7.13
CA TYR A 43 -6.12 6.43 -6.77
C TYR A 43 -6.51 7.33 -7.95
N GLY A 44 -6.62 6.76 -9.15
CA GLY A 44 -7.09 7.45 -10.35
C GLY A 44 -5.96 8.02 -11.21
N GLU A 45 -6.35 8.51 -12.39
CA GLU A 45 -5.43 9.14 -13.34
C GLU A 45 -4.75 10.37 -12.72
N GLY A 46 -3.44 10.51 -12.95
CA GLY A 46 -2.62 11.59 -12.39
C GLY A 46 -2.22 11.40 -10.91
N SER A 47 -2.60 10.28 -10.29
CA SER A 47 -2.22 10.01 -8.90
C SER A 47 -0.77 9.54 -8.71
N ALA A 48 -0.13 9.06 -9.77
CA ALA A 48 1.28 8.67 -9.76
C ALA A 48 1.95 8.82 -11.15
N GLU A 49 3.25 9.05 -11.15
CA GLU A 49 4.11 9.05 -12.33
C GLU A 49 5.54 8.64 -11.99
N VAL A 50 6.22 7.97 -12.93
CA VAL A 50 7.65 7.66 -12.81
C VAL A 50 8.46 8.78 -13.45
N ILE A 51 9.39 9.35 -12.70
CA ILE A 51 10.29 10.41 -13.15
C ILE A 51 11.75 9.97 -13.04
N GLU A 52 12.56 10.37 -14.01
CA GLU A 52 14.01 10.21 -13.98
C GLU A 52 14.64 11.59 -13.78
N GLU A 53 15.46 11.70 -12.74
CA GLU A 53 16.22 12.89 -12.40
C GLU A 53 17.72 12.58 -12.50
N ALA A 54 18.56 13.61 -12.46
CA ALA A 54 20.01 13.46 -12.60
C ALA A 54 20.63 12.49 -11.57
N ASP A 55 20.02 12.34 -10.40
CA ASP A 55 20.49 11.50 -9.30
C ASP A 55 19.82 10.12 -9.23
N GLY A 56 18.65 9.89 -9.84
CA GLY A 56 17.99 8.59 -9.77
C GLY A 56 16.63 8.49 -10.44
N LEU A 57 15.98 7.35 -10.21
CA LEU A 57 14.62 7.05 -10.63
C LEU A 57 13.69 7.23 -9.42
N TYR A 58 12.55 7.87 -9.64
CA TYR A 58 11.57 8.13 -8.59
C TYR A 58 10.16 7.78 -9.06
N LEU A 59 9.34 7.34 -8.12
CA LEU A 59 7.88 7.35 -8.25
C LEU A 59 7.36 8.58 -7.51
N ARG A 60 6.81 9.55 -8.25
CA ARG A 60 5.99 10.61 -7.67
C ARG A 60 4.58 10.07 -7.53
N MET A 61 3.96 10.24 -6.37
CA MET A 61 2.60 9.77 -6.09
C MET A 61 1.90 10.65 -5.06
N LEU A 62 0.58 10.66 -5.04
CA LEU A 62 -0.19 11.42 -4.06
C LEU A 62 0.22 11.03 -2.62
N GLU A 63 0.32 12.02 -1.74
CA GLU A 63 0.46 11.82 -0.30
C GLU A 63 -0.88 11.26 0.23
N VAL A 64 -0.93 9.94 0.45
CA VAL A 64 -2.10 9.28 1.03
C VAL A 64 -2.32 9.81 2.45
N PRO A 65 -3.54 10.29 2.78
CA PRO A 65 -3.80 10.90 4.07
C PRO A 65 -3.78 9.89 5.21
N GLY A 66 -3.60 10.41 6.42
CA GLY A 66 -3.74 9.63 7.65
C GLY A 66 -2.41 9.20 8.28
N VAL A 67 -2.50 8.24 9.19
CA VAL A 67 -1.37 7.68 9.95
C VAL A 67 -1.29 6.19 9.69
N SER A 68 -0.08 5.66 9.49
CA SER A 68 0.10 4.22 9.32
C SER A 68 -0.46 3.43 10.51
N LEU A 69 -1.19 2.34 10.24
CA LEU A 69 -1.93 1.58 11.23
C LEU A 69 -1.00 0.99 12.30
N ASP A 70 0.24 0.63 11.96
CA ASP A 70 1.24 0.17 12.93
C ASP A 70 1.55 1.22 14.01
N LYS A 71 1.52 2.51 13.65
CA LYS A 71 1.77 3.68 14.50
C LYS A 71 0.53 4.25 15.17
N CYS A 72 -0.67 3.86 14.76
CA CYS A 72 -1.91 4.30 15.41
C CYS A 72 -1.99 3.75 16.84
N ASP A 73 -2.45 4.58 17.77
CA ASP A 73 -2.88 4.11 19.08
C ASP A 73 -4.24 3.40 18.94
N PRO A 74 -4.45 2.21 19.54
CA PRO A 74 -5.76 1.54 19.48
C PRO A 74 -6.94 2.41 19.94
N SER A 75 -6.72 3.39 20.81
CA SER A 75 -7.76 4.33 21.26
C SER A 75 -8.14 5.39 20.21
N GLU A 76 -7.35 5.57 19.16
CA GLU A 76 -7.65 6.45 18.03
C GLU A 76 -8.47 5.76 16.95
N LEU A 77 -8.55 4.43 16.98
CA LEU A 77 -9.32 3.64 16.03
C LEU A 77 -10.81 3.67 16.39
N PRO A 78 -11.70 3.77 15.39
CA PRO A 78 -13.14 3.78 15.63
C PRO A 78 -13.63 2.36 15.97
N ASP A 79 -14.78 2.27 16.63
CA ASP A 79 -15.39 0.98 17.00
C ASP A 79 -15.63 0.07 15.78
N ASN A 80 -15.81 0.68 14.59
CA ASN A 80 -16.04 -0.03 13.32
C ASN A 80 -14.76 -0.24 12.48
N ALA A 81 -13.57 -0.21 13.09
CA ALA A 81 -12.32 -0.30 12.34
C ALA A 81 -12.18 -1.62 11.55
N ARG A 82 -12.77 -2.73 12.03
CA ARG A 82 -12.73 -3.99 11.27
C ARG A 82 -13.53 -3.91 9.98
N GLU A 83 -14.71 -3.31 10.04
CA GLU A 83 -15.58 -3.08 8.91
C GLU A 83 -14.89 -2.19 7.87
N LEU A 84 -14.21 -1.13 8.32
CA LEU A 84 -13.42 -0.26 7.43
C LEU A 84 -12.27 -1.03 6.75
N PHE A 85 -11.60 -1.92 7.47
CA PHE A 85 -10.53 -2.74 6.90
C PHE A 85 -11.08 -3.72 5.86
N PHE A 86 -12.21 -4.37 6.14
CA PHE A 86 -12.86 -5.24 5.16
C PHE A 86 -13.36 -4.47 3.93
N GLN A 87 -13.86 -3.25 4.13
CA GLN A 87 -14.24 -2.37 3.01
C GLN A 87 -13.02 -2.06 2.14
N MET A 88 -11.87 -1.72 2.72
CA MET A 88 -10.63 -1.52 1.97
C MET A 88 -10.24 -2.78 1.18
N ILE A 89 -10.31 -3.98 1.77
CA ILE A 89 -10.05 -5.23 1.02
C ILE A 89 -11.04 -5.40 -0.14
N SER A 90 -12.33 -5.10 0.07
CA SER A 90 -13.35 -5.18 -0.97
C SER A 90 -13.03 -4.22 -2.13
N ASP A 91 -12.67 -2.96 -1.82
CA ASP A 91 -12.31 -1.96 -2.82
C ASP A 91 -11.12 -2.41 -3.68
N LEU A 92 -10.12 -3.08 -3.07
CA LEU A 92 -9.00 -3.66 -3.81
C LEU A 92 -9.43 -4.81 -4.72
N ASN A 93 -10.32 -5.68 -4.23
CA ASN A 93 -10.82 -6.80 -4.99
C ASN A 93 -11.71 -6.37 -6.17
N ASP A 94 -12.48 -5.29 -6.03
CA ASP A 94 -13.32 -4.73 -7.11
C ASP A 94 -12.48 -4.26 -8.31
N VAL A 95 -11.22 -3.91 -8.08
CA VAL A 95 -10.24 -3.64 -9.14
C VAL A 95 -9.30 -4.82 -9.38
N GLY A 96 -9.66 -6.05 -9.02
CA GLY A 96 -8.86 -7.24 -9.30
C GLY A 96 -7.46 -7.20 -8.69
N MET A 97 -7.35 -6.71 -7.45
CA MET A 97 -6.08 -6.63 -6.73
C MET A 97 -6.15 -7.39 -5.41
N ILE A 98 -5.17 -8.28 -5.21
CA ILE A 98 -4.83 -8.84 -3.89
C ILE A 98 -3.49 -8.21 -3.51
N HIS A 99 -3.48 -7.42 -2.44
CA HIS A 99 -2.27 -6.70 -2.03
C HIS A 99 -1.20 -7.67 -1.54
N GLY A 100 -0.11 -7.80 -2.31
CA GLY A 100 0.93 -8.82 -2.10
C GLY A 100 1.77 -8.61 -0.83
N ASP A 101 1.85 -7.37 -0.33
CA ASP A 101 2.58 -7.02 0.90
C ASP A 101 1.72 -6.34 1.97
N LEU A 102 0.49 -6.84 2.18
CA LEU A 102 -0.44 -6.19 3.12
C LEU A 102 -0.07 -6.48 4.57
N HIS A 103 0.42 -5.47 5.27
CA HIS A 103 0.66 -5.47 6.71
C HIS A 103 0.31 -4.10 7.31
N SER A 104 0.25 -3.95 8.64
CA SER A 104 -0.18 -2.70 9.29
C SER A 104 0.65 -1.47 8.95
N GLY A 105 1.93 -1.63 8.55
CA GLY A 105 2.76 -0.53 8.05
C GLY A 105 2.38 0.00 6.66
N ASN A 106 1.59 -0.76 5.90
CA ASN A 106 1.18 -0.45 4.51
C ASN A 106 -0.31 -0.08 4.44
N ILE A 107 -0.90 0.29 5.58
CA ILE A 107 -2.29 0.70 5.71
C ILE A 107 -2.31 2.03 6.43
N MET A 108 -2.83 3.06 5.78
CA MET A 108 -3.00 4.40 6.36
C MET A 108 -4.41 4.55 6.90
N PHE A 109 -4.56 4.92 8.17
CA PHE A 109 -5.83 5.31 8.76
C PHE A 109 -6.04 6.82 8.62
N ASP A 110 -7.02 7.20 7.80
CA ASP A 110 -7.48 8.57 7.68
C ASP A 110 -8.72 8.77 8.55
N LYS A 111 -8.53 9.42 9.70
CA LYS A 111 -9.59 9.72 10.66
C LYS A 111 -10.62 10.71 10.11
N ASP A 112 -10.23 11.61 9.21
CA ASP A 112 -11.08 12.70 8.75
C ASP A 112 -12.12 12.18 7.75
N SER A 113 -11.73 11.19 6.93
CA SER A 113 -12.65 10.46 6.05
C SER A 113 -13.16 9.13 6.63
N ASN A 114 -12.69 8.75 7.81
CA ASN A 114 -12.96 7.48 8.48
C ASN A 114 -12.72 6.26 7.55
N ARG A 115 -11.51 6.19 6.97
CA ARG A 115 -11.16 5.20 5.94
C ARG A 115 -9.75 4.66 6.11
N PHE A 116 -9.55 3.40 5.67
CA PHE A 116 -8.22 2.83 5.47
C PHE A 116 -7.80 2.91 4.00
N TRP A 117 -6.56 3.30 3.78
CA TRP A 117 -5.95 3.44 2.45
C TRP A 117 -4.70 2.55 2.34
N PRO A 118 -4.57 1.74 1.27
CA PRO A 118 -3.40 0.89 1.07
C PRO A 118 -2.25 1.64 0.38
N ILE A 119 -1.03 1.45 0.85
CA ILE A 119 0.19 2.02 0.26
C ILE A 119 1.21 0.91 -0.03
N ASP A 120 2.30 1.23 -0.75
CA ASP A 120 3.36 0.27 -1.12
C ASP A 120 2.79 -0.94 -1.89
N LEU A 121 2.10 -0.62 -2.99
CA LEU A 121 1.22 -1.55 -3.68
C LEU A 121 2.00 -2.61 -4.46
N SER A 122 1.61 -3.86 -4.26
CA SER A 122 1.97 -5.00 -5.10
C SER A 122 0.72 -5.85 -5.35
N ASN A 123 0.65 -6.51 -6.51
CA ASN A 123 -0.51 -7.33 -6.86
C ASN A 123 -0.15 -8.81 -6.94
N ALA A 124 -0.81 -9.62 -6.11
CA ALA A 124 -0.72 -11.07 -6.09
C ALA A 124 -1.94 -11.76 -6.71
N TYR A 125 -2.85 -11.03 -7.36
CA TYR A 125 -4.11 -11.57 -7.87
C TYR A 125 -3.88 -12.72 -8.87
N ASP A 126 -3.19 -12.44 -9.98
CA ASP A 126 -2.94 -13.44 -11.02
C ASP A 126 -2.07 -14.57 -10.49
N SER A 127 -1.01 -14.24 -9.73
CA SER A 127 -0.13 -15.24 -9.14
C SER A 127 -0.86 -16.17 -8.17
N TYR A 128 -1.90 -15.70 -7.47
CA TYR A 128 -2.72 -16.53 -6.61
C TYR A 128 -3.63 -17.47 -7.42
N TYR A 129 -4.39 -16.95 -8.38
CA TYR A 129 -5.37 -17.74 -9.12
C TYR A 129 -4.73 -18.70 -10.14
N GLU A 130 -3.56 -18.35 -10.70
CA GLU A 130 -2.82 -19.20 -11.64
C GLU A 130 -1.93 -20.23 -10.93
N SER A 131 -1.70 -20.09 -9.63
CA SER A 131 -0.85 -21.03 -8.88
C SER A 131 -1.48 -22.41 -8.72
N SER A 132 -0.63 -23.40 -8.47
CA SER A 132 -1.07 -24.72 -8.03
C SER A 132 -1.76 -24.64 -6.66
N SER A 133 -2.50 -25.68 -6.28
CA SER A 133 -3.09 -25.79 -4.94
C SER A 133 -2.04 -25.68 -3.83
N TYR A 134 -0.86 -26.26 -4.02
CA TYR A 134 0.25 -26.15 -3.08
C TYR A 134 0.78 -24.71 -2.99
N GLY A 135 0.98 -24.05 -4.14
CA GLY A 135 1.48 -22.67 -4.14
C GLY A 135 0.49 -21.68 -3.52
N ARG A 136 -0.82 -21.85 -3.74
CA ARG A 136 -1.85 -21.08 -3.03
C ARG A 136 -1.81 -21.29 -1.53
N ALA A 137 -1.69 -22.55 -1.07
CA ALA A 137 -1.62 -22.84 0.36
C ALA A 137 -0.42 -22.16 1.04
N VAL A 138 0.72 -22.03 0.35
CA VAL A 138 1.88 -21.28 0.87
C VAL A 138 1.57 -19.79 1.00
N MET A 139 0.92 -19.19 -0.01
CA MET A 139 0.49 -17.78 0.05
C MET A 139 -0.54 -17.55 1.16
N ASP A 140 -1.51 -18.46 1.33
CA ASP A 140 -2.54 -18.39 2.35
C ASP A 140 -1.94 -18.37 3.77
N ILE A 141 -0.92 -19.18 4.03
CA ILE A 141 -0.25 -19.21 5.35
C ILE A 141 0.36 -17.84 5.69
N ASP A 142 1.02 -17.19 4.73
CA ASP A 142 1.63 -15.87 4.96
C ASP A 142 0.55 -14.78 5.11
N ASN A 143 -0.47 -14.81 4.24
CA ASN A 143 -1.60 -13.90 4.30
C ASN A 143 -2.38 -14.03 5.62
N GLU A 144 -2.63 -15.26 6.10
CA GLU A 144 -3.32 -15.51 7.37
C GLU A 144 -2.54 -14.95 8.56
N LYS A 145 -1.20 -15.06 8.53
CA LYS A 145 -0.34 -14.50 9.59
C LYS A 145 -0.46 -12.98 9.64
N ARG A 146 -0.35 -12.31 8.49
CA ARG A 146 -0.46 -10.84 8.37
C ARG A 146 -1.87 -10.36 8.76
N PHE A 147 -2.90 -11.06 8.27
CA PHE A 147 -4.29 -10.80 8.63
C PHE A 147 -4.53 -10.87 10.13
N ARG A 148 -4.04 -11.92 10.81
CA ARG A 148 -4.15 -12.05 12.27
C ARG A 148 -3.44 -10.91 13.02
N GLN A 149 -2.29 -10.45 12.53
CA GLN A 149 -1.59 -9.31 13.13
C GLN A 149 -2.40 -8.02 13.02
N ILE A 150 -2.99 -7.77 11.85
CA ILE A 150 -3.87 -6.62 11.63
C ILE A 150 -5.11 -6.72 12.54
N MET A 151 -5.80 -7.86 12.57
CA MET A 151 -6.98 -8.07 13.41
C MET A 151 -6.72 -7.81 14.90
N ARG A 152 -5.54 -8.23 15.41
CA ARG A 152 -5.14 -7.93 16.79
C ARG A 152 -4.97 -6.44 17.04
N LYS A 153 -4.42 -5.70 16.07
CA LYS A 153 -4.24 -4.25 16.17
C LYS A 153 -5.58 -3.51 16.15
N LEU A 154 -6.56 -4.04 15.41
CA LEU A 154 -7.93 -3.53 15.34
C LEU A 154 -8.81 -3.94 16.54
N GLY A 155 -8.22 -4.41 17.64
CA GLY A 155 -8.93 -4.73 18.89
C GLY A 155 -9.71 -6.04 18.85
N ALA A 156 -9.02 -7.18 18.94
CA ALA A 156 -9.62 -8.51 19.14
C ALA A 156 -9.48 -9.04 20.56
#